data_AF-A0A6B2LHD0-F1
#
_entry.id   AF-A0A6B2LHD0-F1
#
_cell.length_a   1.000
_cell.length_b   1.000
_cell.length_c   1.000
_cell.angle_alpha   90.00
_cell.angle_beta   90.00
_cell.angle_gamma   90.00
#
_symmetry.space_group_name_H-M   'P 1'
#
loop_
_entity.id
_entity.type
_entity.pdbx_description
1 polymer ?
#
loop_
_entity_poly.entity_id
_entity_poly.type
_entity_poly.pdbx_seq_one_letter_code
_entity_poly.pdbx_strand_id
1 'polypeptide(L)'
;MMLVGSPTVGKTSIWLRYVDNVFSDTYIKTTEAFFKIKNIKVGEHKVKLQIWDQPPQDRFKEYNYNKYRGAHGIIVVYDVTNQESFQNVKKWLQEINYYASKNVCKVLVGNKCDRVDRKVTTQEAKELAGQLNMSFLETSAKNDNNVEEAFCKMACCICRTAKIWLKEDINSWPKSHGLFGLEQKQVVEGVCLIIGIYVSRDVTVYCVKTILRLMELKQKY
;
A
#
# COMPACT_ATOMS: atom_id res chain seq x y z
N MET A 1 -3.59 5.40 7.96
CA MET A 1 -3.02 4.04 7.95
C MET A 1 -2.99 3.51 9.38
N MET A 2 -2.93 2.19 9.55
CA MET A 2 -2.93 1.54 10.87
C MET A 2 -1.99 0.34 10.90
N LEU A 3 -1.56 -0.05 12.10
CA LEU A 3 -0.75 -1.25 12.34
C LEU A 3 -1.62 -2.36 12.92
N VAL A 4 -1.47 -3.58 12.40
CA VAL A 4 -2.15 -4.79 12.89
C VAL A 4 -1.15 -5.93 13.05
N GLY A 5 -1.49 -6.93 13.86
CA GLY A 5 -0.58 -8.03 14.18
C GLY A 5 -0.79 -8.54 15.59
N SER A 6 -0.22 -9.71 15.89
CA SER A 6 -0.34 -10.33 17.21
C SER A 6 0.16 -9.42 18.35
N PRO A 7 -0.24 -9.67 19.61
CA PRO A 7 0.37 -9.01 20.76
C PRO A 7 1.90 -9.18 20.74
N THR A 8 2.62 -8.27 21.39
CA THR A 8 4.09 -8.31 21.59
C THR A 8 5.00 -8.31 20.36
N VAL A 9 4.46 -8.28 19.14
CA VAL A 9 5.26 -8.19 17.89
C VAL A 9 6.00 -6.85 17.71
N GLY A 10 5.65 -5.83 18.50
CA GLY A 10 6.33 -4.52 18.51
C GLY A 10 5.67 -3.45 17.62
N LYS A 11 4.35 -3.51 17.41
CA LYS A 11 3.58 -2.46 16.68
C LYS A 11 3.81 -1.08 17.29
N THR A 12 3.60 -0.94 18.60
CA THR A 12 3.81 0.31 19.34
C THR A 12 5.27 0.76 19.30
N SER A 13 6.23 -0.17 19.37
CA SER A 13 7.66 0.16 19.25
C SER A 13 8.01 0.71 17.86
N ILE A 14 7.48 0.11 16.79
CA ILE A 14 7.65 0.63 15.42
C ILE A 14 6.99 2.00 15.28
N TRP A 15 5.78 2.16 15.82
CA TRP A 15 5.04 3.43 15.79
C TRP A 15 5.79 4.55 16.53
N LEU A 16 6.23 4.30 17.77
CA LEU A 16 7.02 5.25 18.56
C LEU A 16 8.35 5.59 17.89
N ARG A 17 9.03 4.58 17.34
CA ARG A 17 10.28 4.80 16.61
C ARG A 17 10.06 5.72 15.41
N TYR A 18 9.02 5.49 14.63
CA TYR A 18 8.74 6.31 13.45
C TYR A 18 8.28 7.74 13.80
N VAL A 19 7.48 7.89 14.85
CA VAL A 19 6.79 9.14 15.17
C VAL A 19 7.65 10.06 16.03
N ASP A 20 8.30 9.53 17.06
CA ASP A 20 9.03 10.32 18.06
C ASP A 20 10.53 9.92 18.14
N ASN A 21 10.99 8.98 17.31
CA ASN A 21 12.36 8.44 17.35
C ASN A 21 12.76 7.87 18.74
N VAL A 22 11.79 7.27 19.43
CA VAL A 22 11.97 6.67 20.76
C VAL A 22 11.84 5.15 20.70
N PHE A 23 12.67 4.47 21.48
CA PHE A 23 12.56 3.04 21.74
C PHE A 23 12.78 2.76 23.23
N SER A 24 12.07 1.76 23.75
CA SER A 24 12.23 1.26 25.11
C SER A 24 12.28 -0.26 25.07
N ASP A 25 13.26 -0.85 25.76
CA ASP A 25 13.34 -2.29 25.98
C ASP A 25 12.28 -2.79 26.98
N THR A 26 11.67 -1.88 27.76
CA THR A 26 10.61 -2.22 28.71
C THR A 26 9.30 -2.44 27.97
N TYR A 27 8.73 -3.64 28.09
CA TYR A 27 7.40 -3.93 27.57
C TYR A 27 6.34 -3.17 28.38
N ILE A 28 5.74 -2.16 27.75
CA ILE A 28 4.55 -1.47 28.26
C ILE A 28 3.38 -1.91 27.40
N LYS A 29 2.38 -2.53 28.02
CA LYS A 29 1.16 -2.93 27.33
C LYS A 29 0.42 -1.68 26.84
N THR A 30 0.10 -1.65 25.56
CA THR A 30 -0.74 -0.62 24.95
C THR A 30 -2.15 -0.73 25.53
N THR A 31 -2.52 0.24 26.37
CA THR A 31 -3.84 0.30 27.01
C THR A 31 -4.81 1.14 26.19
N GLU A 32 -4.30 2.17 25.51
CA GLU A 32 -5.09 3.16 24.78
C GLU A 32 -4.71 3.20 23.29
N ALA A 33 -5.61 3.70 22.45
CA ALA A 33 -5.30 3.92 21.04
C ALA A 33 -4.50 5.21 20.89
N PHE A 34 -3.35 5.14 20.22
CA PHE A 34 -2.51 6.28 19.92
C PHE A 34 -2.70 6.74 18.49
N PHE A 35 -2.75 8.07 18.31
CA PHE A 35 -2.91 8.71 17.02
C PHE A 35 -1.87 9.81 16.86
N LYS A 36 -1.20 9.83 15.70
CA LYS A 36 -0.36 10.96 15.30
C LYS A 36 -0.53 11.29 13.83
N ILE A 37 -0.34 12.57 13.54
CA ILE A 37 -0.24 13.10 12.19
C ILE A 37 1.23 13.43 11.91
N LYS A 38 1.80 12.85 10.84
CA LYS A 38 3.14 13.19 10.32
C LYS A 38 2.99 13.67 8.89
N ASN A 39 3.52 14.85 8.58
CA ASN A 39 3.58 15.34 7.20
C ASN A 39 4.89 14.82 6.58
N ILE A 40 4.80 14.12 5.47
CA ILE A 40 5.97 13.61 4.73
C ILE A 40 5.94 14.11 3.29
N LYS A 41 7.10 14.10 2.64
CA LYS A 41 7.20 14.35 1.19
C LYS A 41 7.29 13.00 0.47
N VAL A 42 6.41 12.77 -0.51
CA VAL A 42 6.44 11.58 -1.38
C VAL A 42 6.58 12.09 -2.81
N GLY A 43 7.78 11.98 -3.37
CA GLY A 43 8.13 12.67 -4.62
C GLY A 43 8.06 14.19 -4.43
N GLU A 44 7.23 14.86 -5.22
CA GLU A 44 6.98 16.30 -5.10
C GLU A 44 5.79 16.65 -4.19
N HIS A 45 4.97 15.68 -3.80
CA HIS A 45 3.75 15.93 -3.04
C HIS A 45 3.99 15.89 -1.53
N LYS A 46 3.33 16.81 -0.80
CA LYS A 46 3.25 16.77 0.67
C LYS A 46 2.03 15.93 1.08
N VAL A 47 2.28 14.86 1.82
CA VAL A 47 1.24 13.91 2.25
C VAL A 47 1.10 13.98 3.76
N LYS A 48 -0.14 14.19 4.23
CA LYS A 48 -0.48 14.14 5.65
C LYS A 48 -0.82 12.70 6.04
N LEU A 49 0.10 12.01 6.70
CA LEU A 49 -0.12 10.67 7.20
C LEU A 49 -0.78 10.70 8.57
N GLN A 50 -1.97 10.10 8.63
CA GLN A 50 -2.66 9.76 9.87
C GLN A 50 -2.29 8.33 10.26
N ILE A 51 -1.66 8.15 11.41
CA ILE A 51 -1.11 6.85 11.84
C ILE A 51 -1.72 6.46 13.18
N TRP A 52 -2.35 5.29 13.18
CA TRP A 52 -3.02 4.72 14.34
C TRP A 52 -2.24 3.51 14.85
N ASP A 53 -1.85 3.55 16.13
CA ASP A 53 -1.47 2.37 16.90
C ASP A 53 -2.63 2.02 17.83
N GLN A 54 -3.07 0.77 17.78
CA GLN A 54 -4.24 0.32 18.53
C GLN A 54 -3.83 -0.74 19.54
N PRO A 55 -4.45 -0.72 20.74
CA PRO A 55 -4.21 -1.75 21.72
C PRO A 55 -4.59 -3.13 21.14
N PRO A 56 -3.93 -4.21 21.57
CA PRO A 56 -4.38 -5.56 21.23
C PRO A 56 -5.79 -5.73 21.77
N GLN A 57 -6.79 -5.72 20.89
CA GLN A 57 -8.19 -5.89 21.26
C GLN A 57 -8.69 -7.23 20.75
N ASP A 58 -8.65 -8.22 21.64
CA ASP A 58 -9.53 -9.37 21.59
C ASP A 58 -10.76 -9.01 22.41
N ARG A 59 -11.95 -8.98 21.80
CA ARG A 59 -13.20 -9.50 22.39
C ARG A 59 -14.47 -9.21 21.59
N PHE A 60 -14.51 -8.22 20.67
CA PHE A 60 -15.76 -7.91 19.96
C PHE A 60 -15.56 -7.56 18.47
N LYS A 61 -16.11 -8.42 17.59
CA LYS A 61 -16.04 -8.31 16.12
C LYS A 61 -16.69 -7.02 15.57
N GLU A 62 -17.70 -6.49 16.26
CA GLU A 62 -18.43 -5.27 15.84
C GLU A 62 -17.57 -4.00 15.93
N TYR A 63 -16.63 -3.93 16.87
CA TYR A 63 -15.70 -2.80 16.98
C TYR A 63 -14.59 -2.85 15.93
N ASN A 64 -14.37 -3.99 15.26
CA ASN A 64 -13.33 -4.12 14.24
C ASN A 64 -13.74 -3.49 12.91
N TYR A 65 -15.02 -3.53 12.54
CA TYR A 65 -15.52 -2.94 11.29
C TYR A 65 -15.17 -1.44 11.16
N ASN A 66 -15.40 -0.66 12.23
CA ASN A 66 -15.12 0.78 12.22
C ASN A 66 -13.62 1.12 12.11
N LYS A 67 -12.72 0.21 12.53
CA LYS A 67 -11.26 0.44 12.48
C LYS A 67 -10.74 0.39 11.05
N TYR A 68 -11.31 -0.49 10.22
CA TYR A 68 -10.84 -0.72 8.86
C TYR A 68 -11.52 0.16 7.80
N ARG A 69 -12.76 0.63 8.03
CA ARG A 69 -13.60 1.33 7.03
C ARG A 69 -13.03 2.66 6.51
N GLY A 70 -12.02 3.25 7.18
CA GLY A 70 -11.31 4.46 6.73
C GLY A 70 -9.82 4.26 6.44
N ALA A 71 -9.32 3.03 6.55
CA ALA A 71 -7.89 2.77 6.38
C ALA A 71 -7.53 2.70 4.90
N HIS A 72 -6.72 3.66 4.44
CA HIS A 72 -6.13 3.64 3.09
C HIS A 72 -4.95 2.66 2.98
N GLY A 73 -4.31 2.34 4.10
CA GLY A 73 -3.20 1.41 4.15
C GLY A 73 -3.05 0.76 5.52
N ILE A 74 -2.62 -0.51 5.52
CA ILE A 74 -2.53 -1.37 6.70
C ILE A 74 -1.18 -2.07 6.69
N ILE A 75 -0.41 -1.87 7.76
CA ILE A 75 0.86 -2.55 8.00
C ILE A 75 0.58 -3.76 8.88
N VAL A 76 0.83 -4.96 8.35
CA VAL A 76 0.69 -6.22 9.08
C VAL A 76 2.06 -6.59 9.64
N VAL A 77 2.18 -6.60 10.96
CA VAL A 77 3.44 -6.81 11.68
C VAL A 77 3.46 -8.22 12.29
N TYR A 78 4.56 -8.94 12.07
CA TYR A 78 4.89 -10.16 12.81
C TYR A 78 6.28 -10.03 13.42
N ASP A 79 6.62 -10.94 14.33
CA ASP A 79 7.94 -11.01 14.98
C ASP A 79 8.74 -12.16 14.37
N VAL A 80 9.95 -11.86 13.85
CA VAL A 80 10.81 -12.87 13.21
C VAL A 80 11.25 -13.99 14.16
N THR A 81 11.19 -13.76 15.48
CA THR A 81 11.52 -14.73 16.53
C THR A 81 10.31 -15.54 17.01
N ASN A 82 9.11 -15.25 16.50
CA ASN A 82 7.87 -15.91 16.90
C ASN A 82 7.09 -16.46 15.69
N GLN A 83 7.21 -17.77 15.46
CA GLN A 83 6.52 -18.48 14.39
C GLN A 83 4.99 -18.35 14.44
N GLU A 84 4.41 -18.33 15.64
CA GLU A 84 2.95 -18.23 15.81
C GLU A 84 2.44 -16.87 15.30
N SER A 85 3.20 -15.80 15.54
CA SER A 85 2.87 -14.46 15.05
C SER A 85 2.84 -14.41 13.51
N PHE A 86 3.74 -15.16 12.87
CA PHE A 86 3.80 -15.28 11.42
C PHE A 86 2.65 -16.11 10.85
N GLN A 87 2.28 -17.22 11.51
CA GLN A 87 1.12 -18.01 11.11
C GLN A 87 -0.19 -17.20 11.21
N ASN A 88 -0.30 -16.33 12.21
CA ASN A 88 -1.47 -15.47 12.40
C ASN A 88 -1.62 -14.38 11.32
N VAL A 89 -0.60 -14.10 10.50
CA VAL A 89 -0.69 -13.14 9.37
C VAL A 89 -1.85 -13.46 8.44
N LYS A 90 -2.10 -14.75 8.15
CA LYS A 90 -3.21 -15.18 7.30
C LYS A 90 -4.57 -14.81 7.89
N LYS A 91 -4.72 -14.92 9.21
CA LYS A 91 -5.96 -14.53 9.92
C LYS A 91 -6.17 -13.01 9.84
N TRP A 92 -5.13 -12.21 10.09
CA TRP A 92 -5.20 -10.76 9.94
C TRP A 92 -5.60 -10.34 8.53
N LEU A 93 -5.09 -11.03 7.50
CA LEU A 93 -5.48 -10.74 6.12
C LEU A 93 -6.92 -11.09 5.79
N GLN A 94 -7.45 -12.19 6.33
CA GLN A 94 -8.87 -12.53 6.18
C GLN A 94 -9.75 -11.43 6.78
N GLU A 95 -9.40 -10.92 7.97
CA GLU A 95 -10.11 -9.81 8.60
C GLU A 95 -10.02 -8.52 7.77
N ILE A 96 -8.82 -8.17 7.30
CA ILE A 96 -8.62 -7.00 6.44
C ILE A 96 -9.46 -7.12 5.17
N ASN A 97 -9.47 -8.28 4.52
CA ASN A 97 -10.25 -8.49 3.30
C ASN A 97 -11.76 -8.40 3.53
N TYR A 98 -12.22 -8.76 4.73
CA TYR A 98 -13.62 -8.71 5.10
C TYR A 98 -14.09 -7.29 5.47
N TYR A 99 -13.26 -6.53 6.21
CA TYR A 99 -13.66 -5.25 6.79
C TYR A 99 -13.14 -4.01 6.06
N ALA A 100 -11.99 -4.10 5.38
CA ALA A 100 -11.36 -2.97 4.71
C ALA A 100 -11.86 -2.81 3.27
N SER A 101 -11.60 -1.63 2.70
CA SER A 101 -11.89 -1.36 1.30
C SER A 101 -11.03 -2.23 0.37
N LYS A 102 -11.57 -2.65 -0.78
CA LYS A 102 -10.87 -3.50 -1.78
C LYS A 102 -9.51 -2.93 -2.21
N ASN A 103 -9.39 -1.61 -2.21
CA ASN A 103 -8.20 -0.88 -2.64
C ASN A 103 -7.22 -0.54 -1.49
N VAL A 104 -7.37 -1.15 -0.31
CA VAL A 104 -6.46 -0.89 0.81
C VAL A 104 -5.06 -1.39 0.49
N CYS A 105 -4.06 -0.53 0.67
CA CYS A 105 -2.65 -0.90 0.55
C CYS A 105 -2.21 -1.77 1.73
N LYS A 106 -1.44 -2.84 1.45
CA LYS A 106 -1.02 -3.82 2.45
C LYS A 106 0.49 -4.02 2.38
N VAL A 107 1.16 -3.94 3.52
CA VAL A 107 2.59 -4.21 3.65
C VAL A 107 2.78 -5.19 4.81
N LEU A 108 3.50 -6.28 4.56
CA LEU A 108 3.95 -7.23 5.56
C LEU A 108 5.30 -6.77 6.12
N VAL A 109 5.38 -6.65 7.44
CA VAL A 109 6.58 -6.22 8.15
C VAL A 109 7.02 -7.29 9.15
N GLY A 110 8.22 -7.82 8.95
CA GLY A 110 8.89 -8.71 9.92
C GLY A 110 9.73 -7.88 10.89
N ASN A 111 9.25 -7.71 12.11
CA ASN A 111 9.94 -6.91 13.12
C ASN A 111 10.95 -7.74 13.94
N LYS A 112 11.85 -7.04 14.64
CA LYS A 112 12.93 -7.59 15.48
C LYS A 112 14.00 -8.33 14.69
N CYS A 113 14.29 -7.87 13.47
CA CYS A 113 15.34 -8.47 12.63
C CYS A 113 16.76 -8.32 13.22
N ASP A 114 16.93 -7.51 14.26
CA ASP A 114 18.15 -7.42 15.08
C ASP A 114 18.42 -8.66 15.93
N ARG A 115 17.42 -9.52 16.14
CA ARG A 115 17.53 -10.70 16.99
C ARG A 115 18.12 -11.90 16.24
N VAL A 116 19.01 -12.63 16.91
CA VAL A 116 19.70 -13.81 16.37
C VAL A 116 18.83 -15.08 16.47
N ASP A 117 17.92 -15.14 17.45
CA ASP A 117 16.97 -16.25 17.69
C ASP A 117 15.78 -16.24 16.71
N ARG A 118 16.08 -16.02 15.43
CA ARG A 118 15.11 -16.01 14.34
C ARG A 118 14.48 -17.39 14.16
N LYS A 119 13.14 -17.42 14.08
CA LYS A 119 12.35 -18.62 13.76
C LYS A 119 11.75 -18.58 12.35
N VAL A 120 11.53 -17.38 11.80
CA VAL A 120 10.99 -17.16 10.46
C VAL A 120 12.08 -16.65 9.54
N THR A 121 12.36 -17.36 8.45
CA THR A 121 13.35 -16.92 7.47
C THR A 121 12.80 -15.79 6.60
N THR A 122 13.69 -14.91 6.13
CA THR A 122 13.33 -13.84 5.18
C THR A 122 12.70 -14.41 3.91
N GLN A 123 13.16 -15.58 3.47
CA GLN A 123 12.67 -16.25 2.26
C GLN A 123 11.22 -16.72 2.43
N GLU A 124 10.90 -17.44 3.52
CA GLU A 124 9.53 -17.86 3.81
C GLU A 124 8.56 -16.67 3.92
N ALA A 125 9.00 -15.58 4.56
CA ALA A 125 8.20 -14.37 4.69
C ALA A 125 7.96 -13.68 3.34
N LYS A 126 8.97 -13.66 2.46
CA LYS A 126 8.88 -13.09 1.12
C LYS A 126 7.96 -13.93 0.23
N GLU A 127 8.02 -15.26 0.32
CA GLU A 127 7.13 -16.17 -0.38
C GLU A 127 5.67 -16.00 0.07
N LEU A 128 5.43 -15.94 1.38
CA LEU A 128 4.09 -15.67 1.91
C LEU A 128 3.55 -14.33 1.44
N ALA A 129 4.38 -13.28 1.46
CA ALA A 129 3.98 -11.97 0.97
C ALA A 129 3.63 -11.99 -0.53
N GLY A 130 4.41 -12.72 -1.33
CA GLY A 130 4.12 -12.93 -2.76
C GLY A 130 2.79 -13.65 -3.00
N GLN A 131 2.51 -14.72 -2.26
CA GLN A 131 1.24 -15.46 -2.32
C GLN A 131 0.04 -14.59 -1.95
N LEU A 132 0.23 -13.63 -1.04
CA LEU A 132 -0.82 -12.76 -0.52
C LEU A 132 -0.89 -11.40 -1.24
N ASN A 133 -0.08 -11.22 -2.29
CA ASN A 133 0.06 -9.99 -3.07
C ASN A 133 0.32 -8.75 -2.18
N MET A 134 1.25 -8.90 -1.23
CA MET A 134 1.68 -7.85 -0.31
C MET A 134 3.14 -7.46 -0.58
N SER A 135 3.45 -6.19 -0.37
CA SER A 135 4.84 -5.78 -0.24
C SER A 135 5.43 -6.31 1.07
N PHE A 136 6.71 -6.71 1.05
CA PHE A 136 7.43 -7.18 2.24
C PHE A 136 8.59 -6.26 2.61
N LEU A 137 8.89 -6.19 3.90
CA LEU A 137 10.07 -5.54 4.49
C LEU A 137 10.38 -6.18 5.87
N GLU A 138 11.65 -6.20 6.26
CA GLU A 138 12.03 -6.50 7.65
C GLU A 138 12.46 -5.22 8.35
N THR A 139 12.08 -5.06 9.62
CA THR A 139 12.38 -3.88 10.42
C THR A 139 12.96 -4.24 11.78
N SER A 140 13.71 -3.31 12.36
CA SER A 140 14.06 -3.33 13.77
C SER A 140 13.71 -1.99 14.39
N ALA A 141 12.69 -1.96 15.25
CA ALA A 141 12.40 -0.77 16.06
C ALA A 141 13.56 -0.42 17.01
N LYS A 142 14.33 -1.43 17.44
CA LYS A 142 15.47 -1.26 18.34
C LYS A 142 16.62 -0.52 17.66
N ASN A 143 17.06 -1.02 16.51
CA ASN A 143 18.18 -0.47 15.75
C ASN A 143 17.77 0.61 14.73
N ASP A 144 16.49 1.00 14.72
CA ASP A 144 15.91 1.90 13.71
C ASP A 144 16.14 1.43 12.26
N ASN A 145 16.17 0.12 12.05
CA ASN A 145 16.39 -0.44 10.73
C ASN A 145 15.07 -0.50 9.95
N ASN A 146 15.04 0.10 8.76
CA ASN A 146 13.93 0.06 7.80
C ASN A 146 12.56 0.56 8.31
N VAL A 147 12.51 1.22 9.48
CA VAL A 147 11.26 1.72 10.06
C VAL A 147 10.69 2.83 9.18
N GLU A 148 11.46 3.87 8.87
CA GLU A 148 11.03 4.95 7.97
C GLU A 148 10.65 4.42 6.57
N GLU A 149 11.41 3.44 6.06
CA GLU A 149 11.15 2.83 4.75
C GLU A 149 9.79 2.11 4.72
N ALA A 150 9.40 1.40 5.79
CA ALA A 150 8.11 0.72 5.87
C ALA A 150 6.93 1.71 5.71
N PHE A 151 6.99 2.84 6.41
CA PHE A 151 5.97 3.88 6.32
C PHE A 151 6.00 4.64 4.99
N CYS A 152 7.19 4.92 4.45
CA CYS A 152 7.35 5.52 3.13
C CYS A 152 6.79 4.63 2.02
N LYS A 153 7.10 3.32 2.04
CA LYS A 153 6.59 2.34 1.08
C LYS A 153 5.07 2.25 1.14
N MET A 154 4.49 2.27 2.34
CA MET A 154 3.05 2.34 2.53
C MET A 154 2.46 3.64 1.95
N ALA A 155 3.06 4.79 2.25
CA ALA A 155 2.60 6.08 1.74
C ALA A 155 2.67 6.15 0.20
N CYS A 156 3.75 5.67 -0.40
CA CYS A 156 3.90 5.54 -1.85
C CYS A 156 2.79 4.68 -2.44
N CYS A 157 2.49 3.51 -1.85
CA CYS A 157 1.39 2.66 -2.29
C CYS A 157 0.06 3.41 -2.24
N ILE A 158 -0.26 4.06 -1.12
CA ILE A 158 -1.50 4.82 -0.94
C ILE A 158 -1.62 5.90 -2.02
N CYS A 159 -0.56 6.67 -2.28
CA CYS A 159 -0.58 7.74 -3.27
C CYS A 159 -0.81 7.21 -4.69
N ARG A 160 -0.20 6.06 -5.03
CA ARG A 160 -0.42 5.38 -6.32
C ARG A 160 -1.88 4.92 -6.45
N THR A 161 -2.42 4.26 -5.43
CA THR A 161 -3.80 3.74 -5.46
C THR A 161 -4.84 4.86 -5.49
N ALA A 162 -4.61 5.94 -4.74
CA ALA A 162 -5.47 7.12 -4.76
C ALA A 162 -5.34 7.95 -6.05
N LYS A 163 -4.48 7.52 -7.00
CA LYS A 163 -4.21 8.22 -8.26
C LYS A 163 -3.84 9.69 -8.05
N ILE A 164 -3.20 10.01 -6.91
CA ILE A 164 -2.85 11.38 -6.54
C ILE A 164 -1.91 11.97 -7.59
N TRP A 165 -0.97 11.17 -8.09
CA TRP A 165 -0.08 11.51 -9.20
C TRP A 165 -0.83 11.90 -10.49
N LEU A 166 -1.89 11.17 -10.85
CA LEU A 166 -2.67 11.45 -12.06
C LEU A 166 -3.52 12.73 -11.96
N LYS A 167 -3.88 13.18 -10.75
CA LYS A 167 -4.70 14.39 -10.57
C LYS A 167 -3.90 15.67 -10.75
N GLU A 168 -2.62 15.69 -10.43
CA GLU A 168 -1.77 16.87 -10.60
C GLU A 168 -1.17 16.96 -12.02
N ASP A 169 -0.85 15.83 -12.65
CA ASP A 169 -0.36 15.80 -14.05
C ASP A 169 -1.40 16.32 -15.06
N ILE A 170 -2.71 16.11 -14.80
CA ILE A 170 -3.79 16.64 -15.65
C ILE A 170 -4.00 18.15 -15.42
N ASN A 171 -3.85 18.63 -14.18
CA ASN A 171 -4.12 20.04 -13.83
C ASN A 171 -2.94 20.97 -14.12
N SER A 172 -1.72 20.42 -14.22
CA SER A 172 -0.49 21.14 -14.59
C SER A 172 -0.24 21.16 -16.10
N TRP A 173 -1.09 20.52 -16.90
CA TRP A 173 -1.00 20.56 -18.35
C TRP A 173 -1.14 22.01 -18.85
N PRO A 174 -0.22 22.52 -19.69
CA PRO A 174 -0.26 23.90 -20.14
C PRO A 174 -1.59 24.19 -20.85
N LYS A 175 -2.35 25.15 -20.32
CA LYS A 175 -3.62 25.64 -20.91
C LYS A 175 -3.42 26.49 -22.18
N SER A 176 -2.20 26.57 -22.72
CA SER A 176 -1.79 27.59 -23.68
C SER A 176 -1.43 27.08 -25.07
N HIS A 177 -1.94 25.94 -25.51
CA HIS A 177 -2.03 25.62 -26.93
C HIS A 177 -3.49 25.55 -27.35
N GLY A 178 -4.02 26.72 -27.71
CA GLY A 178 -5.22 26.81 -28.52
C GLY A 178 -4.98 26.20 -29.89
N LEU A 179 -5.97 25.41 -30.31
CA LEU A 179 -6.38 25.19 -31.70
C LEU A 179 -5.43 24.41 -32.61
N PHE A 180 -5.51 23.07 -32.54
CA PHE A 180 -5.97 22.34 -33.71
C PHE A 180 -7.17 21.47 -33.29
N GLY A 181 -8.33 21.87 -33.78
CA GLY A 181 -9.62 21.39 -33.32
C GLY A 181 -9.82 19.90 -33.51
N LEU A 182 -10.57 19.32 -32.58
CA LEU A 182 -11.63 18.34 -32.81
C LEU A 182 -12.50 18.34 -31.56
N GLU A 183 -13.51 19.21 -31.59
CA GLU A 183 -14.66 19.15 -30.70
C GLU A 183 -15.43 17.86 -30.99
N GLN A 184 -15.56 16.99 -29.98
CA GLN A 184 -16.85 16.53 -29.45
C GLN A 184 -16.61 15.45 -28.39
N LYS A 185 -17.00 15.79 -27.16
CA LYS A 185 -17.21 14.83 -26.08
C LYS A 185 -18.44 14.00 -26.40
N GLN A 186 -18.27 12.70 -26.61
CA GLN A 186 -19.34 11.74 -26.38
C GLN A 186 -18.90 10.74 -25.32
N VAL A 187 -19.50 10.90 -24.14
CA VAL A 187 -19.42 9.94 -23.05
C VAL A 187 -20.41 8.83 -23.39
N VAL A 188 -19.90 7.64 -23.69
CA VAL A 188 -20.68 6.41 -23.68
C VAL A 188 -20.41 5.72 -22.35
N GLU A 189 -21.47 5.34 -21.64
CA GLU A 189 -21.43 4.74 -20.32
C GLU A 189 -20.37 3.62 -20.22
N GLY A 190 -19.44 3.76 -19.28
CA GLY A 190 -18.62 2.65 -18.78
C GLY A 190 -17.10 2.78 -18.90
N VAL A 191 -16.53 3.57 -19.83
CA VAL A 191 -15.06 3.68 -19.95
C VAL A 191 -14.67 5.08 -20.46
N CYS A 192 -14.01 5.87 -19.61
CA CYS A 192 -13.35 7.11 -20.05
C CYS A 192 -12.02 6.75 -20.70
N LEU A 193 -12.02 6.62 -22.03
CA LEU A 193 -10.85 6.57 -22.89
C LEU A 193 -10.44 8.01 -23.21
N ILE A 194 -9.41 8.53 -22.54
CA ILE A 194 -8.71 9.73 -23.02
C ILE A 194 -7.69 9.26 -24.05
N ILE A 195 -7.93 9.57 -25.33
CA ILE A 195 -6.88 9.61 -26.34
C ILE A 195 -6.83 11.02 -26.92
N GLY A 196 -5.63 11.59 -26.94
CA GLY A 196 -5.20 12.49 -28.00
C GLY A 196 -3.69 12.31 -28.17
N ILE A 197 -3.13 11.71 -29.22
CA ILE A 197 -3.63 10.90 -30.33
C ILE A 197 -2.92 9.53 -30.28
N TYR A 198 -3.56 8.54 -30.89
CA TYR A 198 -3.58 7.09 -30.66
C TYR A 198 -2.36 6.28 -31.17
N VAL A 199 -2.24 5.08 -30.59
CA VAL A 199 -1.51 3.86 -31.02
C VAL A 199 -0.06 3.78 -30.60
N SER A 200 0.07 3.32 -29.35
CA SER A 200 1.05 2.34 -28.88
C SER A 200 1.67 1.57 -30.04
N ARG A 201 3.01 1.53 -30.11
CA ARG A 201 3.55 0.33 -30.72
C ARG A 201 3.03 -0.80 -29.87
N ASP A 202 3.11 -0.83 -28.50
CA ASP A 202 2.64 -1.98 -27.67
C ASP A 202 1.14 -2.21 -27.54
N VAL A 203 0.54 -2.98 -28.40
CA VAL A 203 0.39 -4.38 -28.02
C VAL A 203 1.58 -5.29 -28.40
N THR A 204 2.77 -4.83 -28.78
CA THR A 204 3.18 -4.12 -30.02
C THR A 204 2.98 -4.93 -31.20
N VAL A 205 3.01 -6.18 -30.87
CA VAL A 205 3.05 -7.23 -31.76
C VAL A 205 1.61 -7.72 -31.95
N TYR A 206 0.65 -7.58 -30.99
CA TYR A 206 -0.71 -8.14 -31.16
C TYR A 206 -1.84 -7.20 -31.68
N CYS A 207 -2.10 -6.01 -31.12
CA CYS A 207 -3.12 -5.08 -31.66
C CYS A 207 -2.68 -4.43 -32.97
N VAL A 208 -1.38 -4.16 -33.17
CA VAL A 208 -0.87 -3.62 -34.45
C VAL A 208 -0.93 -4.68 -35.56
N LYS A 209 -0.69 -5.97 -35.28
CA LYS A 209 -0.82 -7.06 -36.28
C LYS A 209 -2.25 -7.29 -36.74
N THR A 210 -3.24 -7.15 -35.85
CA THR A 210 -4.63 -7.50 -36.18
C THR A 210 -5.28 -6.48 -37.11
N ILE A 211 -4.91 -5.20 -36.99
CA ILE A 211 -5.44 -4.10 -37.82
C ILE A 211 -4.81 -4.06 -39.22
N LEU A 212 -3.50 -4.28 -39.34
CA LEU A 212 -2.81 -4.30 -40.65
C LEU A 212 -3.33 -5.41 -41.58
N ARG A 213 -3.69 -6.58 -41.02
CA ARG A 213 -4.23 -7.72 -41.79
C ARG A 213 -5.62 -7.46 -42.39
N LEU A 214 -6.40 -6.53 -41.82
CA LEU A 214 -7.72 -6.15 -42.32
C LEU A 214 -7.67 -5.10 -43.44
N MET A 215 -6.57 -4.35 -43.55
CA MET A 215 -6.39 -3.32 -44.60
C MET A 215 -5.85 -3.91 -45.91
N GLU A 216 -4.93 -4.88 -45.86
CA GLU A 216 -4.43 -5.58 -47.07
C GLU A 216 -5.55 -6.36 -47.81
N LEU A 217 -6.59 -6.77 -47.10
CA LEU A 217 -7.76 -7.45 -47.66
C LEU A 217 -8.72 -6.50 -48.40
N LYS A 218 -8.67 -5.19 -48.15
CA LYS A 218 -9.56 -4.20 -48.78
C LYS A 218 -8.95 -3.49 -49.98
N GLN A 219 -7.63 -3.57 -50.19
CA GLN A 219 -6.98 -3.03 -51.39
C GLN A 219 -6.83 -4.05 -52.52
N LYS A 220 -7.25 -5.31 -52.31
CA LYS A 220 -7.28 -6.36 -53.34
C LYS A 220 -8.65 -6.51 -54.03
N TYR A 221 -9.58 -5.60 -53.79
CA TYR A 221 -10.90 -5.53 -54.43
C TYR A 221 -11.23 -4.11 -54.84
#